data_AF-A0A3D0SXN2-F1
#
_entry.id   AF-A0A3D0SXN2-F1
#
_cell.length_a   1.000
_cell.length_b   1.000
_cell.length_c   1.000
_cell.angle_alpha   90.00
_cell.angle_beta   90.00
_cell.angle_gamma   90.00
#
_symmetry.space_group_name_H-M   'P 1'
#
loop_
_entity.id
_entity.type
_entity.pdbx_description
1 polymer ?
#
loop_
_entity_poly.entity_id
_entity_poly.type
_entity_poly.pdbx_seq_one_letter_code
_entity_poly.pdbx_strand_id
1 'polypeptide(L)' 'WQTFFQTTHLTLHEKVVVVIGYGLVGQGVAASAKAFGAQVQLAELDPARALQAKYDGW' A
#
# COMPACT_ATOMS: atom_id res chain seq x y z
N TRP A 1 -0.59 7.42 7.49
CA TRP A 1 -2.06 7.30 7.47
C TRP A 1 -2.76 8.26 8.43
N GLN A 2 -2.23 8.53 9.63
CA GLN A 2 -2.78 9.51 10.58
C GLN A 2 -3.18 10.86 9.93
N THR A 3 -2.26 11.50 9.20
CA THR A 3 -2.51 12.79 8.53
C THR A 3 -3.61 12.69 7.48
N PHE A 4 -3.64 11.61 6.70
CA PHE A 4 -4.69 11.37 5.70
C PHE A 4 -6.08 11.35 6.35
N PHE A 5 -6.24 10.62 7.46
CA PHE A 5 -7.50 10.55 8.21
C PHE A 5 -7.91 11.92 8.76
N GLN A 6 -6.96 12.69 9.30
CA GLN A 6 -7.23 14.01 9.87
C GLN A 6 -7.64 15.04 8.81
N THR A 7 -7.04 15.00 7.62
CA THR A 7 -7.33 15.96 6.55
C THR A 7 -8.57 15.60 5.75
N THR A 8 -8.79 14.32 5.47
CA THR A 8 -9.88 13.89 4.57
C THR A 8 -11.12 13.45 5.32
N HIS A 9 -11.01 13.12 6.61
CA HIS A 9 -12.07 12.48 7.40
C HIS A 9 -12.60 11.16 6.79
N LEU A 10 -11.83 10.53 5.89
CA LEU A 10 -12.14 9.25 5.26
C LEU A 10 -11.44 8.10 5.98
N THR A 11 -12.03 6.90 5.91
CA THR A 11 -11.36 5.64 6.33
C THR A 11 -10.70 4.93 5.15
N LEU A 12 -9.70 4.10 5.41
CA LEU A 12 -9.08 3.22 4.43
C LEU A 12 -9.77 1.86 4.31
N HIS A 13 -10.66 1.52 5.26
CA HIS A 13 -11.37 0.24 5.25
C HIS A 13 -12.13 0.03 3.95
N GLU A 14 -11.94 -1.14 3.32
CA GLU A 14 -12.56 -1.55 2.03
C GLU A 14 -12.25 -0.63 0.84
N LYS A 15 -11.34 0.33 0.98
CA LYS A 15 -10.89 1.15 -0.15
C LYS A 15 -9.71 0.51 -0.84
N VAL A 16 -9.64 0.69 -2.16
CA VAL A 16 -8.48 0.30 -2.96
C VAL A 16 -7.40 1.37 -2.84
N VAL A 17 -6.21 0.99 -2.41
CA VAL A 17 -5.03 1.86 -2.30
C VAL A 17 -3.97 1.34 -3.25
N VAL A 18 -3.67 2.11 -4.29
CA VAL A 18 -2.58 1.82 -5.22
C VAL A 18 -1.29 2.46 -4.69
N VAL A 19 -0.29 1.64 -4.40
CA VAL A 19 1.05 2.08 -4.02
C VAL A 19 1.95 2.00 -5.25
N ILE A 20 2.56 3.13 -5.61
CA ILE A 20 3.50 3.20 -6.74
C ILE A 20 4.92 3.12 -6.16
N GLY A 21 5.62 2.04 -6.47
CA GLY A 21 6.94 1.73 -5.97
C GLY A 21 6.94 0.81 -4.74
N TYR A 22 7.71 -0.28 -4.80
CA TYR A 22 7.87 -1.30 -3.76
C TYR A 22 9.29 -1.37 -3.19
N GLY A 23 9.92 -0.21 -3.00
CA GLY A 23 11.12 -0.07 -2.16
C GLY A 23 10.81 -0.17 -0.66
N LEU A 24 11.80 0.11 0.19
CA LEU A 24 11.65 0.06 1.66
C LEU A 24 10.46 0.89 2.19
N VAL A 25 10.26 2.08 1.64
CA VAL A 25 9.13 2.94 2.01
C VAL A 25 7.81 2.37 1.51
N GLY A 26 7.76 1.93 0.25
CA GLY A 26 6.56 1.35 -0.36
C GLY A 26 6.05 0.11 0.37
N GLN A 27 6.98 -0.75 0.80
CA GLN A 27 6.71 -1.92 1.63
C GLN A 27 6.01 -1.54 2.94
N GLY A 28 6.55 -0.53 3.66
CA GLY A 28 5.95 -0.04 4.89
C GLY A 28 4.58 0.61 4.68
N VAL A 29 4.42 1.38 3.60
CA VAL A 29 3.16 2.03 3.23
C VAL A 29 2.08 0.99 2.90
N ALA A 30 2.42 -0.04 2.11
CA ALA A 30 1.53 -1.14 1.74
C ALA A 30 1.11 -1.96 2.98
N ALA A 31 2.06 -2.39 3.81
CA ALA A 31 1.79 -3.12 5.04
C ALA A 31 0.89 -2.33 5.98
N SER A 32 1.18 -1.04 6.15
CA SER A 32 0.40 -0.17 7.03
C SER A 32 -1.01 0.09 6.47
N ALA A 33 -1.19 0.24 5.14
CA ALA A 33 -2.51 0.38 4.53
C ALA A 33 -3.39 -0.86 4.76
N LYS A 34 -2.84 -2.06 4.60
CA LYS A 34 -3.55 -3.32 4.89
C LYS A 34 -3.94 -3.46 6.35
N ALA A 35 -3.09 -3.02 7.28
CA ALA A 35 -3.40 -3.01 8.70
C ALA A 35 -4.64 -2.14 9.03
N PHE A 36 -4.92 -1.12 8.23
CA PHE A 36 -6.13 -0.29 8.33
C PHE A 36 -7.32 -0.84 7.50
N GLY A 37 -7.23 -2.04 6.94
CA GLY A 37 -8.32 -2.70 6.20
C GLY A 37 -8.44 -2.30 4.74
N ALA A 38 -7.42 -1.67 4.16
CA ALA A 38 -7.42 -1.32 2.74
C ALA A 38 -7.10 -2.52 1.85
N GLN A 39 -7.67 -2.53 0.63
CA GLN A 39 -7.25 -3.42 -0.44
C GLN A 39 -6.07 -2.78 -1.18
N VAL A 40 -4.87 -3.30 -0.95
CA VAL A 40 -3.66 -2.70 -1.52
C VAL A 40 -3.35 -3.32 -2.87
N GLN A 41 -3.01 -2.48 -3.84
CA GLN A 41 -2.48 -2.88 -5.14
C GLN A 41 -1.13 -2.20 -5.36
N LEU A 42 -0.21 -2.86 -6.04
CA LEU A 42 1.12 -2.33 -6.30
C LEU A 42 1.40 -2.10 -7.78
N ALA A 43 2.07 -0.99 -8.08
CA ALA A 43 2.61 -0.67 -9.39
C ALA A 43 4.12 -0.46 -9.26
N GLU A 44 4.92 -1.29 -9.93
CA GLU A 44 6.37 -1.21 -9.88
C GLU A 44 6.95 -1.51 -11.27
N LEU A 45 7.99 -0.76 -11.64
CA LEU A 45 8.70 -0.90 -12.91
C LEU A 45 9.82 -1.94 -12.81
N ASP A 46 10.45 -2.08 -11.65
CA ASP A 46 11.48 -3.08 -11.40
C ASP A 46 10.85 -4.48 -11.24
N PRO A 47 11.12 -5.44 -12.15
CA PRO A 47 10.51 -6.76 -12.11
C PRO A 47 10.91 -7.56 -10.86
N ALA A 48 12.08 -7.33 -10.27
CA ALA A 48 12.51 -8.05 -9.07
C ALA A 48 11.66 -7.63 -7.85
N ARG A 49 11.42 -6.32 -7.72
CA ARG A 49 10.57 -5.78 -6.65
C ARG A 49 9.09 -6.07 -6.86
N ALA A 50 8.64 -6.07 -8.11
CA ALA A 50 7.28 -6.50 -8.45
C ALA A 50 7.06 -7.99 -8.10
N LEU A 51 8.05 -8.84 -8.30
CA LEU A 51 7.99 -10.24 -7.88
C LEU A 51 7.96 -10.36 -6.34
N GLN A 52 8.78 -9.58 -5.64
CA GLN A 52 8.75 -9.52 -4.18
C GLN A 52 7.36 -9.12 -3.65
N ALA A 53 6.75 -8.09 -4.24
CA ALA A 53 5.40 -7.67 -3.91
C ALA A 53 4.37 -8.80 -4.03
N LYS A 54 4.47 -9.61 -5.10
CA LYS A 54 3.60 -10.78 -5.29
C LYS A 54 3.82 -11.86 -4.23
N TYR A 55 5.07 -12.08 -3.82
CA TYR A 55 5.38 -13.01 -2.72
C TYR A 55 4.82 -12.54 -1.37
N ASP A 56 4.78 -11.23 -1.14
CA ASP A 56 4.22 -10.62 0.07
C ASP A 56 2.67 -10.58 0.07
N GLY A 57 2.04 -10.97 -1.04
CA GLY A 57 0.58 -11.15 -1.15
C GLY A 57 -0.19 -9.88 -1.49
N TRP A 58 0.39 -9.05 -2.35
CA TRP A 58 -0.18 -7.82 -2.90
C TRP A 58 -0.56 -7.94 -4.38
#